data_AF-A0A1F7GZ28-F1
#
_entry.id   AF-A0A1F7GZ28-F1
#
_cell.length_a   1.000
_cell.length_b   1.000
_cell.length_c   1.000
_cell.angle_alpha   90.00
_cell.angle_beta   90.00
_cell.angle_gamma   90.00
#
_symmetry.space_group_name_H-M   'P 1'
#
loop_
_entity.id
_entity.type
_entity.pdbx_description
1 polymer ?
#
loop_
_entity_poly.entity_id
_entity_poly.type
_entity_poly.pdbx_seq_one_letter_code
_entity_poly.pdbx_strand_id
1 'polypeptide(L)' 'MFHPIKLIVFGGGVINKQEHLLWRIKKVLDKKMTLFKTPVLTLAKHGENNALYGGVGLFLAERI' A
#
# COMPACT_ATOMS: atom_id res chain seq x y z
N MET A 1 -11.38 15.04 10.86
CA MET A 1 -12.22 14.26 9.93
C MET A 1 -11.49 12.96 9.61
N PHE A 2 -11.91 11.82 10.15
CA PHE A 2 -11.30 10.51 9.84
C PHE A 2 -11.84 10.02 8.49
N HIS A 3 -10.96 9.86 7.50
CA HIS A 3 -11.35 9.29 6.20
C HIS A 3 -11.15 7.77 6.25
N PRO A 4 -12.18 6.95 6.00
CA PRO A 4 -12.01 5.50 6.00
C PRO A 4 -11.09 5.11 4.83
N ILE A 5 -9.86 4.72 5.16
CA ILE A 5 -8.88 4.23 4.20
C ILE A 5 -9.44 2.93 3.60
N LYS A 6 -9.58 2.87 2.28
CA LYS A 6 -10.09 1.68 1.56
C LYS A 6 -8.97 0.72 1.14
N LEU A 7 -7.77 1.24 0.93
CA LEU A 7 -6.63 0.53 0.38
C LEU A 7 -5.33 1.00 1.05
N ILE A 8 -4.51 0.05 1.46
CA ILE A 8 -3.12 0.26 1.86
C ILE A 8 -2.24 -0.54 0.90
N VAL A 9 -1.34 0.18 0.22
CA VAL A 9 -0.35 -0.42 -0.68
C VAL A 9 1.00 -0.43 0.02
N PHE A 10 1.63 -1.59 0.10
CA PHE A 10 2.96 -1.74 0.69
C PHE A 10 4.01 -1.81 -0.41
N GLY A 11 5.06 -1.00 -0.27
CA GLY A 11 6.24 -1.03 -1.13
C GLY A 11 7.51 -1.26 -0.33
N GLY A 12 8.61 -1.61 -1.01
CA GLY A 12 9.93 -1.77 -0.43
C GLY A 12 10.44 -3.21 -0.43
N GLY A 13 11.77 -3.36 -0.38
CA GLY A 13 12.43 -4.66 -0.57
C GLY A 13 12.12 -5.72 0.50
N VAL A 14 11.77 -5.30 1.72
CA VAL A 14 11.48 -6.23 2.83
C VAL A 14 10.18 -6.99 2.58
N ILE A 15 9.09 -6.28 2.26
CA ILE A 15 7.78 -6.90 2.11
C ILE A 15 7.64 -7.65 0.78
N ASN A 16 8.34 -7.19 -0.26
CA ASN A 16 8.41 -7.89 -1.55
C ASN A 16 9.09 -9.26 -1.46
N LYS A 17 10.04 -9.43 -0.52
CA LYS A 17 10.73 -10.72 -0.28
C LYS A 17 10.02 -11.59 0.76
N GLN A 18 9.00 -11.05 1.44
CA GLN A 18 8.35 -11.68 2.58
C GLN A 18 6.84 -11.45 2.52
N GLU A 19 6.17 -11.93 1.46
CA GLU A 19 4.75 -11.70 1.23
C GLU A 19 3.84 -12.16 2.39
N HIS A 20 4.29 -13.19 3.13
CA HIS A 20 3.61 -13.68 4.34
C HIS A 20 3.43 -12.61 5.43
N LEU A 21 4.25 -11.55 5.43
CA LEU A 21 4.08 -10.40 6.34
C LEU A 21 2.76 -9.68 6.10
N LEU A 22 2.28 -9.62 4.86
CA LEU A 22 1.02 -8.93 4.53
C LEU A 22 -0.16 -9.58 5.24
N TRP A 23 -0.19 -10.92 5.29
CA TRP A 23 -1.18 -11.68 6.05
C TRP A 23 -1.08 -11.40 7.56
N ARG A 24 0.14 -11.33 8.12
CA ARG A 24 0.35 -11.03 9.55
C ARG A 24 -0.17 -9.63 9.89
N ILE A 25 0.14 -8.65 9.05
CA ILE A 25 -0.32 -7.26 9.22
C ILE A 25 -1.85 -7.20 9.16
N LYS A 26 -2.47 -7.88 8.19
CA LYS A 26 -3.94 -7.97 8.08
C LYS A 26 -4.56 -8.50 9.37
N LYS A 27 -4.03 -9.60 9.91
CA LYS A 27 -4.52 -10.20 11.15
C LYS A 27 -4.42 -9.25 12.35
N VAL A 28 -3.39 -8.40 12.40
CA VAL A 28 -3.25 -7.39 13.46
C VAL A 28 -4.27 -6.27 13.26
N LEU A 29 -4.45 -5.79 12.03
CA LEU A 29 -5.42 -4.75 11.71
C LEU A 29 -6.85 -5.20 12.01
N ASP A 30 -7.23 -6.41 11.61
CA ASP A 30 -8.56 -6.99 11.89
C ASP A 30 -8.87 -7.05 13.40
N LYS A 31 -7.85 -7.25 14.24
CA LYS A 31 -8.00 -7.27 15.71
C LYS A 31 -8.09 -5.88 16.34
N LYS A 32 -7.46 -4.88 15.72
CA LYS A 32 -7.31 -3.52 16.29
C LYS A 32 -8.33 -2.54 15.74
N MET A 33 -8.77 -2.72 14.50
CA MET A 33 -9.81 -1.94 13.85
C MET A 33 -11.18 -2.53 14.17
N THR A 34 -11.77 -2.12 15.29
CA THR A 34 -13.11 -2.57 15.70
C THR A 34 -14.24 -1.69 15.14
N LEU A 35 -13.94 -0.42 14.86
CA LEU A 35 -14.92 0.60 14.47
C LEU A 35 -15.08 0.74 12.94
N PHE A 36 -14.13 0.25 12.16
CA PHE A 36 -14.09 0.43 10.71
C PHE A 36 -13.71 -0.87 10.02
N LYS A 37 -14.17 -1.02 8.78
CA LYS A 37 -13.73 -2.14 7.93
C LYS A 37 -12.23 -2.06 7.72
N THR A 38 -11.55 -3.19 7.85
CA THR A 38 -10.14 -3.31 7.51
C THR A 38 -9.93 -2.97 6.04
N PRO A 39 -8.96 -2.09 5.70
CA PRO A 39 -8.63 -1.78 4.31
C PRO A 39 -8.12 -3.02 3.57
N VAL A 40 -8.28 -3.01 2.26
CA VAL A 40 -7.57 -3.96 1.40
C VAL A 40 -6.07 -3.70 1.55
N LEU A 41 -5.29 -4.76 1.74
CA LEU A 41 -3.82 -4.69 1.77
C LEU A 41 -3.29 -5.34 0.49
N THR A 42 -2.36 -4.67 -0.19
CA THR A 42 -1.74 -5.21 -1.40
C THR A 42 -0.28 -4.79 -1.51
N LEU A 43 0.50 -5.51 -2.33
CA LEU A 43 1.87 -5.15 -2.67
C LEU A 43 1.88 -4.22 -3.89
N ALA A 44 2.83 -3.30 -3.90
CA ALA A 44 3.01 -2.40 -5.03
C ALA A 44 3.53 -3.17 -6.25
N LYS A 45 2.78 -3.10 -7.36
CA LYS A 45 2.98 -3.95 -8.55
C LYS A 45 4.35 -3.81 -9.22
N HIS A 46 4.99 -2.64 -9.14
CA HIS A 46 6.23 -2.38 -9.85
C HIS A 46 7.48 -2.53 -8.98
N GLY A 47 7.34 -3.07 -7.75
CA GLY A 47 8.48 -3.42 -6.90
C GLY A 47 9.47 -2.26 -6.68
N GLU A 48 10.70 -2.42 -7.14
CA GLU A 48 11.76 -1.41 -7.01
C GLU A 48 11.52 -0.19 -7.93
N ASN A 49 10.73 -0.35 -9.00
CA ASN A 49 10.46 0.71 -9.97
C ASN A 49 9.29 1.62 -9.59
N ASN A 50 8.61 1.38 -8.46
CA ASN A 50 7.43 2.18 -8.08
C ASN A 50 7.72 3.69 -8.02
N ALA A 51 8.88 4.07 -7.46
CA ALA A 51 9.28 5.47 -7.38
C ALA A 51 9.55 6.08 -8.75
N LEU A 52 10.17 5.31 -9.66
CA LEU A 52 10.45 5.75 -11.03
C LEU A 52 9.16 6.01 -11.79
N TYR A 53 8.22 5.06 -11.79
CA TYR A 53 6.92 5.24 -12.44
C TYR A 53 6.12 6.40 -11.85
N GLY A 54 6.16 6.56 -10.52
CA GLY A 54 5.53 7.71 -9.85
C GLY A 54 6.13 9.04 -10.31
N GLY A 55 7.46 9.13 -10.37
CA GLY A 55 8.15 10.35 -10.81
C GLY A 55 7.85 10.71 -12.27
N VAL A 56 7.86 9.73 -13.17
CA VAL A 56 7.47 9.95 -14.58
C VAL A 56 6.02 10.40 -14.67
N GLY A 57 5.11 9.77 -13.91
CA GLY A 57 3.70 10.15 -13.88
C GLY A 57 3.48 11.60 -13.41
N LEU A 58 4.17 12.02 -12.36
CA LEU A 58 4.11 13.41 -11.87
C LEU A 58 4.63 14.39 -12.92
N PHE A 59 5.79 14.10 -13.52
CA PHE A 59 6.39 14.96 -14.55
C PHE A 59 5.49 15.13 -15.79
N LEU A 60 4.79 14.07 -16.20
CA LEU A 60 3.82 14.14 -17.30
C LEU A 60 2.57 14.93 -16.90
N ALA A 61 2.10 14.79 -15.66
CA ALA A 61 0.93 15.51 -15.17
C ALA A 61 1.16 17.03 -15.06
N GLU A 62 2.37 17.47 -14.72
CA GLU A 62 2.72 18.90 -14.66
C GLU A 62 2.84 19.58 -16.04
N ARG A 63 2.87 18.80 -17.14
CA ARG A 63 3.00 19.30 -18.52
C ARG A 63 1.68 19.40 -19.27
N ILE A 64 0.56 19.01 -18.67
CA ILE A 64 -0.81 19.09 -19.21
C ILE A 64 -1.53 20.23 -18.49
#